data_AF-A0A1Y5XMG8-F1
#
_entry.id   AF-A0A1Y5XMG8-F1
#
_cell.length_a   1.000
_cell.length_b   1.000
_cell.length_c   1.000
_cell.angle_alpha   90.00
_cell.angle_beta   90.00
_cell.angle_gamma   90.00
#
_symmetry.space_group_name_H-M   'P 1'
#
loop_
_entity.id
_entity.type
_entity.pdbx_description
1 polymer ?
#
loop_
_entity_poly.entity_id
_entity_poly.type
_entity_poly.pdbx_seq_one_letter_code
_entity_poly.pdbx_strand_id
1 'polypeptide(L)'
;MKPLQLAHFVADTVLSYPDEDMRGMLPSLRAVTATLPDRLADPLGLTLSYLAGTELSTVAAHYVETFDLRRRCCLYLTYYTHGDTRRRGQALLRFRRSYQAAGLRVTDEELPDHLAVVLEFSAAGYTKDAVELLVAHRSGLDLLYRALSGLGSPYAHVIFAVRETLPSASPHDALAARRLAEQGPPVEQVGL
;
A
#
# COMPACT_ATOMS: atom_id res chain seq x y z
N MET A 1 7.41 -13.45 -14.32
CA MET A 1 6.73 -12.18 -14.00
C MET A 1 7.63 -11.02 -14.42
N LYS A 2 7.07 -9.89 -14.86
CA LYS A 2 7.86 -8.68 -15.14
C LYS A 2 8.43 -8.12 -13.83
N PRO A 3 9.57 -7.38 -13.84
CA PRO A 3 10.17 -6.85 -12.61
C PRO A 3 9.20 -6.05 -11.72
N LEU A 4 8.30 -5.27 -12.32
CA LEU A 4 7.29 -4.51 -11.59
C LEU A 4 6.30 -5.43 -10.85
N GLN A 5 5.85 -6.51 -11.48
CA GLN A 5 4.95 -7.49 -10.86
C GLN A 5 5.61 -8.19 -9.68
N LEU A 6 6.91 -8.51 -9.80
CA LEU A 6 7.68 -9.11 -8.70
C LEU A 6 7.86 -8.12 -7.54
N ALA A 7 8.10 -6.83 -7.82
CA ALA A 7 8.17 -5.81 -6.80
C ALA A 7 6.82 -5.64 -6.06
N HIS A 8 5.71 -5.65 -6.80
CA HIS A 8 4.37 -5.58 -6.21
C HIS A 8 4.01 -6.84 -5.43
N PHE A 9 4.43 -8.02 -5.90
CA PHE A 9 4.31 -9.28 -5.15
C PHE A 9 5.00 -9.21 -3.79
N VAL A 10 6.27 -8.80 -3.77
CA VAL A 10 6.99 -8.64 -2.50
C VAL A 10 6.30 -7.60 -1.61
N ALA A 11 5.85 -6.49 -2.20
CA ALA A 11 5.20 -5.42 -1.46
C ALA A 11 3.83 -5.80 -0.87
N ASP A 12 2.98 -6.52 -1.60
CA ASP A 12 1.69 -6.98 -1.06
C ASP A 12 1.87 -7.90 0.14
N THR A 13 2.86 -8.81 0.05
CA THR A 13 3.05 -9.83 1.07
C THR A 13 3.57 -9.21 2.35
N VAL A 14 4.51 -8.25 2.29
CA VAL A 14 5.05 -7.57 3.48
C VAL A 14 4.16 -6.45 4.03
N LEU A 15 3.13 -6.05 3.29
CA LEU A 15 2.11 -5.09 3.73
C LEU A 15 0.83 -5.78 4.22
N SER A 16 0.74 -7.10 4.10
CA SER A 16 -0.31 -7.91 4.74
C SER A 16 0.04 -8.17 6.21
N TYR A 17 -0.93 -8.62 7.00
CA TYR A 17 -0.69 -8.92 8.41
C TYR A 17 0.42 -9.96 8.57
N PRO A 18 1.42 -9.74 9.44
CA PRO A 18 2.55 -10.64 9.60
C PRO A 18 2.15 -11.87 10.41
N ASP A 19 2.06 -13.01 9.74
CA ASP A 19 1.77 -14.32 10.32
C ASP A 19 2.89 -15.34 9.99
N GLU A 20 2.67 -16.59 10.37
CA GLU A 20 3.64 -17.67 10.12
C GLU A 20 3.81 -17.98 8.63
N ASP A 21 2.77 -17.79 7.82
CA ASP A 21 2.83 -18.01 6.38
C ASP A 21 3.72 -16.96 5.72
N MET A 22 3.50 -15.68 6.04
CA MET A 22 4.36 -14.57 5.63
C MET A 22 5.81 -14.79 6.10
N ARG A 23 6.00 -15.24 7.36
CA ARG A 23 7.32 -15.55 7.92
C ARG A 23 8.03 -16.66 7.14
N GLY A 24 7.31 -17.71 6.78
CA GLY A 24 7.81 -18.82 5.97
C GLY A 24 8.21 -18.41 4.56
N MET A 25 7.57 -17.38 3.99
CA MET A 25 7.88 -16.86 2.67
C MET A 25 9.14 -15.98 2.59
N LEU A 26 9.65 -15.46 3.72
CA LEU A 26 10.78 -14.51 3.74
C LEU A 26 12.02 -14.94 2.91
N PRO A 27 12.49 -16.20 2.95
CA PRO A 27 13.61 -16.63 2.11
C PRO A 27 13.31 -16.49 0.61
N SER A 28 12.10 -16.88 0.19
CA SER A 28 11.66 -16.77 -1.21
C SER A 28 11.47 -15.31 -1.63
N LEU A 29 10.91 -14.47 -0.76
CA LEU A 29 10.77 -13.04 -1.02
C LEU A 29 12.14 -12.39 -1.22
N ARG A 30 13.14 -12.71 -0.37
CA ARG A 30 14.53 -12.22 -0.54
C ARG A 30 15.15 -12.66 -1.86
N ALA A 31 14.98 -13.93 -2.24
CA ALA A 31 15.48 -14.45 -3.51
C ALA A 31 14.84 -13.70 -4.70
N VAL A 32 13.52 -13.45 -4.65
CA VAL A 32 12.82 -12.66 -5.67
C VAL A 32 13.34 -11.23 -5.70
N THR A 33 13.47 -10.57 -4.55
CA THR A 33 13.97 -9.19 -4.43
C THR A 33 15.36 -9.04 -5.03
N ALA A 34 16.24 -10.02 -4.87
CA ALA A 34 17.60 -10.00 -5.44
C ALA A 34 17.64 -10.02 -6.99
N THR A 35 16.52 -10.32 -7.65
CA THR A 35 16.41 -10.27 -9.12
C THR A 35 15.90 -8.93 -9.65
N LEU A 36 15.47 -8.04 -8.76
CA LEU A 36 14.95 -6.73 -9.11
C LEU A 36 16.09 -5.74 -9.35
N PRO A 37 15.85 -4.65 -10.10
CA PRO A 37 16.78 -3.53 -10.15
C PRO A 37 17.02 -2.93 -8.76
N ASP A 38 18.24 -2.51 -8.46
CA ASP A 38 18.69 -1.99 -7.14
C ASP A 38 17.74 -0.95 -6.55
N ARG A 39 17.25 -0.02 -7.37
CA ARG A 39 16.27 1.01 -6.96
C ARG A 39 14.99 0.47 -6.30
N LEU A 40 14.62 -0.78 -6.58
CA LEU A 40 13.52 -1.50 -5.95
C LEU A 40 14.03 -2.54 -4.94
N ALA A 41 15.13 -3.23 -5.26
CA ALA A 41 15.69 -4.29 -4.43
C ALA A 41 16.15 -3.77 -3.06
N ASP A 42 16.88 -2.67 -3.03
CA ASP A 42 17.45 -2.08 -1.80
C ASP A 42 16.36 -1.71 -0.78
N PRO A 43 15.35 -0.89 -1.11
CA PRO A 43 14.32 -0.54 -0.15
C PRO A 43 13.47 -1.74 0.30
N LEU A 44 13.11 -2.66 -0.61
CA LEU A 44 12.39 -3.88 -0.22
C LEU A 44 13.25 -4.77 0.71
N GLY A 45 14.54 -4.86 0.42
CA GLY A 45 15.52 -5.60 1.22
C GLY A 45 15.64 -5.08 2.65
N LEU A 46 15.52 -3.77 2.87
CA LEU A 46 15.51 -3.16 4.21
C LEU A 46 14.29 -3.63 5.04
N THR A 47 13.08 -3.58 4.46
CA THR A 47 11.87 -4.08 5.13
C THR A 47 11.99 -5.59 5.39
N LEU A 48 12.43 -6.40 4.41
CA LEU A 48 12.64 -7.85 4.57
C LEU A 48 13.73 -8.19 5.61
N SER A 49 14.71 -7.30 5.82
CA SER A 49 15.74 -7.47 6.85
C SER A 49 15.16 -7.24 8.25
N TYR A 50 14.36 -6.19 8.41
CA TYR A 50 13.61 -5.94 9.65
C TYR A 50 12.70 -7.12 10.00
N LEU A 51 11.90 -7.61 9.04
CA LEU A 51 10.94 -8.69 9.27
C LEU A 51 11.62 -10.01 9.67
N ALA A 52 12.75 -10.36 9.06
CA ALA A 52 13.46 -11.59 9.40
C ALA A 52 14.26 -11.49 10.71
N GLY A 53 14.75 -10.29 11.04
CA GLY A 53 15.59 -10.04 12.21
C GLY A 53 14.81 -9.77 13.50
N THR A 54 13.48 -9.72 13.44
CA THR A 54 12.61 -9.38 14.57
C THR A 54 11.68 -10.55 14.89
N GLU A 55 11.39 -10.78 16.16
CA GLU A 55 10.42 -11.79 16.61
C GLU A 55 9.02 -11.52 16.01
N LEU A 56 8.32 -12.57 15.56
CA LEU A 56 7.05 -12.43 14.84
C LEU A 56 5.99 -11.67 15.64
N SER A 57 5.88 -11.96 16.94
CA SER A 57 4.95 -11.26 17.85
C SER A 57 5.25 -9.76 17.95
N THR A 58 6.54 -9.38 17.93
CA THR A 58 6.97 -7.97 17.93
C THR A 58 6.67 -7.31 16.59
N VAL A 59 6.88 -8.00 15.47
CA VAL A 59 6.51 -7.51 14.13
C VAL A 59 4.99 -7.29 14.05
N ALA A 60 4.19 -8.24 14.54
CA ALA A 60 2.74 -8.15 14.57
C ALA A 60 2.24 -6.99 15.44
N ALA A 61 2.79 -6.83 16.64
CA ALA A 61 2.45 -5.69 17.50
C ALA A 61 2.79 -4.34 16.83
N HIS A 62 3.97 -4.25 16.22
CA HIS A 62 4.39 -3.04 15.51
C HIS A 62 3.56 -2.78 14.24
N TYR A 63 3.11 -3.83 13.54
CA TYR A 63 2.18 -3.72 12.41
C TYR A 63 0.86 -3.09 12.86
N VAL A 64 0.23 -3.63 13.91
CA VAL A 64 -1.03 -3.09 14.46
C VAL A 64 -0.84 -1.65 14.94
N GLU A 65 0.24 -1.36 15.66
CA GLU A 65 0.56 0.00 16.10
C GLU A 65 0.73 0.97 14.93
N THR A 66 1.33 0.51 13.83
CA THR A 66 1.60 1.32 12.66
C THR A 66 0.35 1.53 11.82
N PHE A 67 -0.36 0.47 11.43
CA PHE A 67 -1.38 0.52 10.39
C PHE A 67 -2.80 0.64 10.94
N ASP A 68 -3.10 0.00 12.07
CA ASP A 68 -4.47 -0.07 12.60
C ASP A 68 -4.75 1.06 13.59
N LEU A 69 -3.77 1.37 14.44
CA LEU A 69 -3.95 2.38 15.49
C LEU A 69 -3.65 3.82 15.02
N ARG A 70 -2.99 3.99 13.88
CA ARG A 70 -2.61 5.31 13.34
C ARG A 70 -3.30 5.59 12.02
N ARG A 71 -4.38 6.37 12.08
CA ARG A 71 -5.13 6.86 10.90
C ARG A 71 -4.28 7.46 9.78
N ARG A 72 -3.13 8.08 10.09
CA ARG A 72 -2.24 8.68 9.07
C ARG A 72 -1.42 7.66 8.29
N CYS A 73 -1.31 6.44 8.80
CA CYS A 73 -0.54 5.36 8.21
C CYS A 73 -1.42 4.23 7.66
N CYS A 74 -2.75 4.34 7.67
CA CYS A 74 -3.60 3.25 7.22
C CYS A 74 -3.36 2.87 5.75
N LEU A 75 -3.60 1.61 5.40
CA LEU A 75 -3.37 1.08 4.05
C LEU A 75 -4.55 1.26 3.08
N TYR A 76 -5.61 1.98 3.49
CA TYR A 76 -6.81 2.22 2.68
C TYR A 76 -6.66 3.48 1.81
N LEU A 77 -6.50 3.29 0.49
CA LEU A 77 -6.20 4.39 -0.44
C LEU A 77 -7.31 5.44 -0.54
N THR A 78 -8.58 5.04 -0.41
CA THR A 78 -9.72 5.97 -0.50
C THR A 78 -9.89 6.78 0.78
N TYR A 79 -9.43 6.27 1.93
CA TYR A 79 -9.56 6.94 3.22
C TYR A 79 -8.86 8.30 3.22
N TYR A 80 -7.67 8.42 2.64
CA TYR A 80 -6.94 9.69 2.58
C TYR A 80 -7.70 10.82 1.92
N THR A 81 -8.53 10.52 0.92
CA THR A 81 -9.25 11.53 0.12
C THR A 81 -10.71 11.71 0.52
N HIS A 82 -11.33 10.68 1.11
CA HIS A 82 -12.76 10.66 1.39
C HIS A 82 -13.09 10.46 2.87
N GLY A 83 -12.12 10.05 3.70
CA GLY A 83 -12.33 9.62 5.07
C GLY A 83 -13.46 8.62 5.20
N ASP A 84 -14.11 8.55 6.36
CA ASP A 84 -15.27 7.68 6.58
C ASP A 84 -16.59 8.35 6.19
N THR A 85 -16.62 8.98 5.01
CA THR A 85 -17.84 9.60 4.48
C THR A 85 -18.58 8.68 3.53
N ARG A 86 -19.87 8.95 3.28
CA ARG A 86 -20.64 8.30 2.20
C ARG A 86 -19.97 8.36 0.82
N ARG A 87 -19.10 9.36 0.58
CA ARG A 87 -18.35 9.48 -0.68
C ARG A 87 -17.29 8.39 -0.83
N ARG A 88 -16.78 7.83 0.28
CA ARG A 88 -15.84 6.69 0.26
C ARG A 88 -16.46 5.47 -0.42
N GLY A 89 -17.75 5.19 -0.16
CA GLY A 89 -18.48 4.11 -0.81
C GLY A 89 -18.46 4.21 -2.35
N GLN A 90 -18.59 5.42 -2.91
CA GLN A 90 -18.49 5.62 -4.36
C GLN A 90 -17.08 5.42 -4.90
N ALA A 91 -16.05 5.78 -4.13
CA ALA A 91 -14.66 5.57 -4.50
C ALA A 91 -14.34 4.06 -4.56
N LEU A 92 -14.81 3.28 -3.57
CA LEU A 92 -14.65 1.82 -3.53
C LEU A 92 -15.25 1.11 -4.75
N LEU A 93 -16.33 1.63 -5.34
CA LEU A 93 -16.92 1.07 -6.56
C LEU A 93 -15.96 1.09 -7.75
N ARG A 94 -15.02 2.03 -7.82
CA ARG A 94 -14.01 2.06 -8.91
C ARG A 94 -13.07 0.87 -8.83
N PHE A 95 -12.59 0.54 -7.64
CA PHE A 95 -11.76 -0.64 -7.40
C PHE A 95 -12.51 -1.92 -7.73
N ARG A 96 -13.73 -2.09 -7.21
CA ARG A 96 -14.57 -3.26 -7.51
C ARG A 96 -14.79 -3.45 -9.02
N ARG A 97 -15.07 -2.38 -9.75
CA ARG A 97 -15.25 -2.44 -11.22
C ARG A 97 -13.98 -2.86 -11.94
N SER A 98 -12.81 -2.40 -11.50
CA SER A 98 -11.52 -2.79 -12.07
C SER A 98 -11.27 -4.30 -11.88
N TYR A 99 -11.49 -4.82 -10.68
CA TYR A 99 -11.36 -6.26 -10.40
C TYR A 99 -12.38 -7.11 -11.16
N GLN A 100 -13.63 -6.66 -11.24
CA GLN A 100 -14.68 -7.35 -12.00
C GLN A 100 -14.41 -7.37 -13.52
N ALA A 101 -13.88 -6.27 -14.07
CA ALA A 101 -13.49 -6.21 -15.49
C ALA A 101 -12.36 -7.19 -15.82
N ALA A 102 -11.52 -7.51 -14.83
CA ALA A 102 -10.51 -8.56 -14.90
C ALA A 102 -11.06 -9.98 -14.64
N GLY A 103 -12.37 -10.15 -14.43
CA GLY A 103 -13.00 -11.43 -14.13
C GLY A 103 -12.72 -11.95 -12.72
N LEU A 104 -12.18 -11.11 -11.83
CA LEU A 104 -11.88 -11.47 -10.45
C LEU A 104 -13.10 -11.24 -9.55
N ARG A 105 -13.22 -12.08 -8.52
CA ARG A 105 -14.26 -11.96 -7.50
C ARG A 105 -13.68 -11.22 -6.29
N VAL A 106 -14.24 -10.06 -5.98
CA VAL A 106 -13.89 -9.31 -4.76
C VAL A 106 -14.50 -10.04 -3.57
N THR A 107 -13.67 -10.48 -2.63
CA THR A 107 -14.12 -11.02 -1.34
C THR A 107 -14.43 -9.87 -0.38
N ASP A 108 -15.18 -10.16 0.68
CA ASP A 108 -15.46 -9.19 1.75
C ASP A 108 -14.46 -9.34 2.93
N GLU A 109 -13.39 -10.11 2.76
CA GLU A 109 -12.34 -10.31 3.78
C GLU A 109 -11.51 -9.03 3.97
N GLU A 110 -11.23 -8.31 2.87
CA GLU A 110 -10.52 -7.04 2.87
C GLU A 110 -11.18 -6.07 1.89
N LEU A 111 -11.14 -4.77 2.19
CA LEU A 111 -11.70 -3.77 1.30
C LEU A 111 -10.90 -3.68 -0.01
N PRO A 112 -11.58 -3.40 -1.13
CA PRO A 112 -10.96 -3.39 -2.44
C PRO A 112 -9.96 -2.24 -2.65
N ASP A 113 -9.88 -1.28 -1.73
CA ASP A 113 -8.90 -0.19 -1.78
C ASP A 113 -7.72 -0.38 -0.82
N HIS A 114 -7.64 -1.52 -0.13
CA HIS A 114 -6.48 -1.85 0.68
C HIS A 114 -5.25 -2.00 -0.23
N LEU A 115 -4.15 -1.34 0.14
CA LEU A 115 -2.96 -1.26 -0.72
C LEU A 115 -2.41 -2.64 -1.10
N ALA A 116 -2.38 -3.60 -0.17
CA ALA A 116 -1.93 -4.96 -0.48
C ALA A 116 -2.81 -5.63 -1.56
N VAL A 117 -4.14 -5.44 -1.53
CA VAL A 117 -5.07 -6.00 -2.52
C VAL A 117 -4.83 -5.41 -3.93
N VAL A 118 -4.51 -4.11 -4.00
CA VAL A 118 -4.18 -3.45 -5.28
C VAL A 118 -2.83 -3.95 -5.83
N LEU A 119 -1.86 -4.20 -4.95
CA LEU A 119 -0.55 -4.73 -5.31
C LEU A 119 -0.63 -6.19 -5.75
N GLU A 120 -1.42 -7.01 -5.06
CA GLU A 120 -1.73 -8.38 -5.44
C GLU A 120 -2.39 -8.43 -6.82
N PHE A 121 -3.35 -7.54 -7.09
CA PHE A 121 -3.98 -7.41 -8.41
C PHE A 121 -2.95 -7.14 -9.51
N SER A 122 -1.95 -6.30 -9.22
CA SER A 122 -0.83 -6.07 -10.14
C SER A 122 0.03 -7.32 -10.32
N ALA A 123 0.36 -8.02 -9.23
CA ALA A 123 1.19 -9.22 -9.25
C ALA A 123 0.51 -10.35 -10.04
N ALA A 124 -0.82 -10.45 -9.97
CA ALA A 124 -1.65 -11.43 -10.69
C ALA A 124 -1.73 -11.23 -12.21
N GLY A 125 -1.16 -10.15 -12.76
CA GLY A 125 -1.14 -9.91 -14.21
C GLY A 125 -1.79 -8.61 -14.67
N TYR A 126 -2.61 -7.99 -13.82
CA TYR A 126 -3.41 -6.80 -14.15
C TYR A 126 -2.68 -5.50 -13.80
N THR A 127 -1.38 -5.48 -14.08
CA THR A 127 -0.46 -4.41 -13.71
C THR A 127 -0.90 -3.04 -14.20
N LYS A 128 -1.44 -2.94 -15.41
CA LYS A 128 -1.87 -1.67 -15.98
C LYS A 128 -3.00 -1.06 -15.14
N ASP A 129 -4.05 -1.82 -14.90
CA ASP A 129 -5.23 -1.36 -14.17
C ASP A 129 -4.89 -1.07 -12.70
N ALA A 130 -4.04 -1.89 -12.08
CA ALA A 130 -3.54 -1.63 -10.73
C ALA A 130 -2.73 -0.33 -10.64
N VAL A 131 -1.84 -0.06 -11.60
CA VAL A 131 -1.07 1.19 -11.65
C VAL A 131 -1.99 2.40 -11.85
N GLU A 132 -3.04 2.28 -12.67
CA GLU A 132 -4.04 3.35 -12.84
C GLU A 132 -4.75 3.68 -11.50
N LEU A 133 -5.12 2.67 -10.72
CA LEU A 133 -5.67 2.85 -9.37
C LEU A 133 -4.66 3.51 -8.43
N LEU A 134 -3.41 3.03 -8.40
CA LEU A 134 -2.36 3.60 -7.54
C LEU A 134 -2.05 5.06 -7.90
N VAL A 135 -2.01 5.41 -9.19
CA VAL A 135 -1.80 6.78 -9.67
C VAL A 135 -2.97 7.67 -9.28
N ALA A 136 -4.22 7.21 -9.44
CA ALA A 136 -5.40 7.98 -9.03
C ALA A 136 -5.43 8.29 -7.52
N HIS A 137 -4.70 7.51 -6.72
CA HIS A 137 -4.59 7.66 -5.27
C HIS A 137 -3.17 8.06 -4.80
N ARG A 138 -2.32 8.58 -5.71
CA ARG A 138 -0.91 8.90 -5.44
C ARG A 138 -0.72 9.85 -4.25
N SER A 139 -1.60 10.83 -4.07
CA SER A 139 -1.52 11.77 -2.95
C SER A 139 -1.65 11.09 -1.58
N GLY A 140 -2.47 10.02 -1.48
CA GLY A 140 -2.59 9.21 -0.28
C GLY A 140 -1.33 8.39 -0.02
N LEU A 141 -0.77 7.75 -1.06
CA LEU A 141 0.51 7.04 -0.99
C LEU A 141 1.67 7.95 -0.56
N ASP A 142 1.73 9.18 -1.08
CA ASP A 142 2.75 10.16 -0.69
C ASP A 142 2.60 10.59 0.78
N LEU A 143 1.38 10.71 1.29
CA LEU A 143 1.11 11.00 2.70
C LEU A 143 1.47 9.83 3.61
N LEU A 144 1.10 8.61 3.21
CA LEU A 144 1.48 7.38 3.90
C LEU A 144 3.00 7.29 4.02
N TYR A 145 3.72 7.48 2.92
CA TYR A 145 5.18 7.48 2.91
C TYR A 145 5.74 8.52 3.89
N ARG A 146 5.28 9.78 3.82
CA ARG A 146 5.75 10.84 4.73
C ARG A 146 5.46 10.53 6.19
N ALA A 147 4.29 9.96 6.50
CA ALA A 147 3.92 9.60 7.86
C ALA A 147 4.83 8.48 8.40
N LEU A 148 5.04 7.42 7.62
CA LEU A 148 5.93 6.30 7.98
C LEU A 148 7.39 6.76 8.12
N SER A 149 7.88 7.60 7.19
CA SER A 149 9.23 8.16 7.28
C SER A 149 9.42 9.04 8.52
N GLY A 150 8.41 9.86 8.86
CA GLY A 150 8.44 10.69 10.07
C GLY A 150 8.46 9.89 11.37
N LEU A 151 7.93 8.66 11.34
CA LEU A 151 8.00 7.70 12.45
C LEU A 151 9.28 6.86 12.44
N GLY A 152 10.12 6.95 11.39
CA GLY A 152 11.25 6.04 11.20
C GLY A 152 10.82 4.59 11.00
N SER A 153 9.60 4.36 10.49
CA SER A 153 9.06 3.00 10.36
C SER A 153 9.77 2.22 9.24
N PRO A 154 10.17 0.95 9.46
CA PRO A 154 10.74 0.07 8.42
C PRO A 154 9.80 -0.16 7.23
N TYR A 155 8.49 0.06 7.40
CA TYR A 155 7.52 -0.01 6.32
C TYR A 155 7.58 1.19 5.36
N ALA A 156 8.27 2.28 5.72
CA ALA A 156 8.48 3.40 4.80
C ALA A 156 9.23 2.97 3.52
N HIS A 157 10.13 1.98 3.63
CA HIS A 157 10.94 1.51 2.50
C HIS A 157 10.11 0.75 1.46
N VAL A 158 9.19 -0.14 1.87
CA VAL A 158 8.28 -0.79 0.91
C VAL A 158 7.38 0.23 0.22
N ILE A 159 6.85 1.23 0.93
CA ILE A 159 6.05 2.29 0.29
C ILE A 159 6.90 3.13 -0.67
N PHE A 160 8.18 3.38 -0.35
CA PHE A 160 9.11 4.00 -1.29
C PHE A 160 9.27 3.16 -2.57
N ALA A 161 9.51 1.86 -2.44
CA ALA A 161 9.65 0.97 -3.59
C ALA A 161 8.39 0.96 -4.47
N VAL A 162 7.20 0.89 -3.89
CA VAL A 162 5.92 1.00 -4.62
C VAL A 162 5.80 2.34 -5.33
N ARG A 163 6.26 3.44 -4.72
CA ARG A 163 6.22 4.77 -5.36
C ARG A 163 7.16 4.87 -6.57
N GLU A 164 8.27 4.14 -6.57
CA GLU A 164 9.25 4.09 -7.66
C GLU A 164 8.77 3.25 -8.87
N THR A 165 7.72 2.44 -8.70
CA THR A 165 7.11 1.71 -9.84
C THR A 165 6.11 2.55 -10.62
N LEU A 166 5.73 3.72 -10.11
CA LEU A 166 4.71 4.60 -10.68
C LEU A 166 5.37 5.71 -11.51
N PRO A 167 4.64 6.29 -12.49
CA PRO A 167 5.08 7.51 -13.16
C PRO A 167 5.40 8.63 -12.17
N SER A 168 6.28 9.55 -12.56
CA SER A 168 6.62 10.72 -11.75
C SER A 168 5.38 11.50 -11.34
N ALA A 169 5.32 11.89 -10.07
CA ALA A 169 4.22 12.68 -9.54
C ALA A 169 4.06 14.00 -10.31
N SER A 170 2.83 14.32 -10.69
CA SER A 170 2.52 15.60 -11.32
C SER A 170 2.51 16.73 -10.27
N PRO A 171 2.63 18.00 -10.69
CA PRO A 171 2.43 19.14 -9.79
C PRO A 171 1.06 19.13 -9.08
N HIS A 172 0.03 18.56 -9.74
CA HIS A 172 -1.29 18.41 -9.15
C HIS A 172 -1.29 17.41 -7.99
N ASP A 173 -0.59 16.28 -8.12
CA ASP A 173 -0.47 15.28 -7.06
C ASP A 173 0.23 15.85 -5.83
N ALA A 174 1.30 16.63 -6.05
CA ALA A 174 2.03 17.30 -4.99
C ALA A 174 1.15 18.33 -4.24
N LEU A 175 0.34 19.10 -4.97
CA LEU A 175 -0.60 20.06 -4.38
C LEU A 175 -1.72 19.35 -3.61
N ALA A 176 -2.29 18.28 -4.17
CA ALA A 176 -3.31 17.47 -3.51
C ALA A 176 -2.78 16.87 -2.21
N ALA A 177 -1.57 16.31 -2.23
CA ALA A 177 -0.93 15.78 -1.02
C ALA A 177 -0.70 16.86 0.06
N ARG A 178 -0.31 18.09 -0.33
CA ARG A 178 -0.17 19.21 0.62
C ARG A 178 -1.51 19.59 1.26
N ARG A 179 -2.57 19.75 0.46
CA ARG A 179 -3.92 20.07 0.97
C ARG A 179 -4.43 19.00 1.93
N LEU A 180 -4.26 17.72 1.58
CA LEU A 180 -4.64 16.61 2.44
C LEU A 180 -3.80 16.54 3.72
N ALA A 181 -2.51 16.92 3.69
CA ALA A 181 -1.68 17.01 4.89
C ALA A 181 -2.18 18.07 5.87
N GLU A 182 -2.63 19.21 5.36
CA GLU A 182 -3.13 20.34 6.15
C GLU A 182 -4.52 20.09 6.72
N GLN A 183 -5.41 19.51 5.93
CA GLN A 183 -6.84 19.37 6.26
C GLN A 183 -7.18 18.02 6.91
N GLY A 184 -6.32 17.01 6.72
CA GLY A 184 -6.65 15.63 7.02
C GLY A 184 -7.72 15.05 6.08
N PRO A 185 -8.04 13.74 6.22
CA PRO A 185 -9.15 13.15 5.50
C PRO A 185 -10.48 13.78 5.95
N PRO A 186 -11.46 13.96 5.05
CA PRO A 186 -12.77 14.51 5.41
C PRO A 186 -13.46 13.69 6.49
N VAL A 187 -14.03 14.36 7.50
CA VAL A 187 -14.94 13.74 8.48
C VAL A 187 -16.39 13.99 8.07
N GLU A 188 -17.28 13.01 8.26
CA GLU A 188 -18.70 13.21 7.99
C GLU A 188 -19.23 14.31 8.93
N GLN A 189 -19.71 15.41 8.36
CA GLN A 189 -20.46 16.40 9.12
C GLN A 189 -21.81 15.78 9.47
N VAL A 190 -21.96 15.33 10.71
CA VAL A 190 -23.27 14.98 11.25
C VAL A 190 -24.07 16.29 11.25
N GLY A 191 -25.10 16.37 10.40
CA GLY A 191 -25.99 17.52 10.37
C GLY A 191 -26.61 17.71 11.75
N LEU A 192 -26.49 18.94 12.28
CA LEU A 192 -27.39 19.46 13.32
C LEU A 192 -28.70 19.88 12.66
#